data_AF-A0A817YZK4-F1
#
_entry.id   AF-A0A817YZK4-F1
#
_cell.length_a   1.000
_cell.length_b   1.000
_cell.length_c   1.000
_cell.angle_alpha   90.00
_cell.angle_beta   90.00
_cell.angle_gamma   90.00
#
_symmetry.space_group_name_H-M   'P 1'
#
loop_
_entity.id
_entity.type
_entity.pdbx_description
1 polymer ?
#
loop_
_entity_poly.entity_id
_entity_poly.type
_entity_poly.pdbx_seq_one_letter_code
_entity_poly.pdbx_strand_id
1 'polypeptide(L)'
;MAEGVRALFYTVIQALPQSLLFFLLFFIFGTLGVELFGKLECSEEQPCSGLNKHAHFKNFCIALLTLFRVATGDNWNGIMKDTLRQHDSSHVDKNCFMKIISPIYFVVFVLMAQFVLINIVVAVLMKKT
;
A
#
# COMPACT_ATOMS: atom_id res chain seq x y z
N MET A 1 -31.54 2.59 24.01
CA MET A 1 -30.14 2.21 23.67
C MET A 1 -29.53 3.36 22.89
N ALA A 2 -28.36 3.81 23.35
CA ALA A 2 -27.77 5.14 23.18
C ALA A 2 -27.80 5.77 21.78
N GLU A 3 -28.40 6.96 21.67
CA GLU A 3 -28.34 7.90 20.52
C GLU A 3 -26.92 8.01 19.92
N GLY A 4 -25.89 8.01 20.77
CA GLY A 4 -24.48 8.05 20.35
C GLY A 4 -24.02 6.81 19.56
N VAL A 5 -24.49 5.61 19.92
CA VAL A 5 -24.15 4.37 19.17
C VAL A 5 -24.81 4.40 17.79
N ARG A 6 -26.03 4.92 17.69
CA ARG A 6 -26.73 5.07 16.42
C ARG A 6 -26.03 6.06 15.48
N ALA A 7 -25.51 7.17 16.00
CA ALA A 7 -24.72 8.13 15.24
C ALA A 7 -23.41 7.51 14.69
N LEU A 8 -22.76 6.65 15.47
CA LEU A 8 -21.59 5.87 15.02
C LEU A 8 -21.95 4.88 13.91
N PHE A 9 -23.06 4.14 14.03
CA PHE A 9 -23.51 3.25 12.96
C PHE A 9 -23.85 3.99 11.66
N TYR A 10 -24.49 5.16 11.74
CA TYR A 10 -24.78 5.99 10.56
C TYR A 10 -23.53 6.58 9.90
N THR A 11 -22.46 6.83 10.65
CA THR A 11 -21.19 7.29 10.07
C THR A 11 -20.46 6.14 9.39
N VAL A 12 -20.50 4.92 9.93
CA VAL A 12 -19.96 3.72 9.28
C VAL A 12 -20.68 3.46 7.95
N ILE A 13 -22.02 3.49 7.92
CA ILE A 13 -22.80 3.24 6.70
C ILE A 13 -22.52 4.31 5.64
N GLN A 14 -22.37 5.57 6.03
CA GLN A 14 -22.06 6.65 5.08
C GLN A 14 -20.62 6.59 4.55
N ALA A 15 -19.67 6.02 5.31
CA ALA A 15 -18.30 5.80 4.87
C ALA A 15 -18.14 4.59 3.92
N LEU A 16 -19.16 3.73 3.77
CA LEU A 16 -19.09 2.51 2.97
C LEU A 16 -18.67 2.71 1.50
N PRO A 17 -19.19 3.70 0.75
CA PRO A 17 -18.80 3.89 -0.66
C PRO A 17 -17.32 4.21 -0.80
N GLN A 18 -16.79 5.05 0.09
CA GLN A 18 -15.37 5.42 0.10
C GLN A 18 -14.48 4.25 0.58
N SER A 19 -15.00 3.42 1.49
CA SER A 19 -14.32 2.20 1.95
C SER A 19 -14.19 1.14 0.84
N LEU A 20 -15.18 1.06 -0.06
CA LEU A 20 -15.14 0.16 -1.21
C LEU A 20 -14.05 0.61 -2.21
N LEU A 21 -13.94 1.91 -2.45
CA LEU A 21 -12.86 2.47 -3.27
C LEU A 21 -11.48 2.21 -2.66
N PHE A 22 -11.36 2.31 -1.33
CA PHE A 22 -10.12 1.98 -0.63
C PHE A 22 -9.76 0.50 -0.77
N PHE A 23 -10.73 -0.40 -0.64
CA PHE A 23 -10.52 -1.83 -0.84
C PHE A 23 -10.12 -2.17 -2.29
N LEU A 24 -10.77 -1.56 -3.29
CA LEU A 24 -10.42 -1.74 -4.70
C LEU A 24 -9.01 -1.23 -5.01
N LEU A 25 -8.61 -0.09 -4.44
CA LEU A 25 -7.25 0.43 -4.55
C LEU A 25 -6.23 -0.60 -4.03
N PHE A 26 -6.47 -1.16 -2.85
CA PHE A 26 -5.62 -2.19 -2.26
C PHE A 26 -5.58 -3.47 -3.11
N PHE A 27 -6.70 -3.87 -3.68
CA PHE A 27 -6.77 -5.04 -4.55
C PHE A 27 -5.92 -4.85 -5.81
N ILE A 28 -6.11 -3.73 -6.52
CA ILE A 28 -5.38 -3.42 -7.77
C ILE A 28 -3.88 -3.30 -7.49
N PHE A 29 -3.49 -2.52 -6.49
CA PHE A 29 -2.08 -2.36 -6.16
C PHE A 29 -1.49 -3.65 -5.59
N GLY A 30 -2.26 -4.44 -4.85
CA GLY A 30 -1.84 -5.73 -4.31
C GLY A 30 -1.48 -6.73 -5.41
N THR A 31 -2.36 -6.90 -6.41
CA THR A 31 -2.07 -7.81 -7.53
C THR A 31 -0.93 -7.29 -8.39
N LEU A 32 -0.88 -5.99 -8.70
CA LEU A 32 0.23 -5.38 -9.42
C LEU A 32 1.56 -5.51 -8.67
N GLY A 33 1.54 -5.35 -7.35
CA GLY A 33 2.73 -5.48 -6.51
C GLY A 33 3.28 -6.91 -6.50
N VAL A 34 2.41 -7.93 -6.49
CA VAL A 34 2.83 -9.33 -6.64
C VAL A 34 3.48 -9.58 -8.00
N GLU A 35 2.92 -9.03 -9.08
CA GLU A 35 3.46 -9.21 -10.43
C GLU A 35 4.82 -8.50 -10.61
N LEU A 36 4.93 -7.26 -10.10
CA LEU A 36 6.15 -6.45 -10.24
C LEU A 36 7.26 -6.90 -9.30
N PHE A 37 6.91 -7.23 -8.04
CA PHE A 37 7.85 -7.38 -6.93
C PHE A 37 7.85 -8.77 -6.29
N GLY A 38 7.06 -9.73 -6.79
CA GLY A 38 6.92 -11.05 -6.19
C GLY A 38 8.18 -11.92 -6.25
N LYS A 39 9.15 -11.57 -7.09
CA LYS A 39 10.44 -12.28 -7.23
C LYS A 39 11.58 -11.69 -6.40
N LEU A 40 11.33 -10.61 -5.64
CA LEU A 40 12.36 -10.03 -4.78
C LEU A 40 12.65 -10.95 -3.59
N GLU A 41 13.93 -11.22 -3.38
CA GLU A 41 14.43 -12.01 -2.27
C GLU A 41 15.38 -11.17 -1.41
N CYS A 42 15.28 -11.35 -0.10
CA CYS A 42 16.15 -10.74 0.88
C CYS A 42 16.98 -11.87 1.48
N SER A 43 18.30 -11.79 1.36
CA SER A 43 19.26 -12.77 1.89
C SER A 43 20.25 -12.09 2.83
N GLU A 44 21.06 -12.85 3.56
CA GLU A 44 22.12 -12.28 4.42
C GLU A 44 23.16 -11.50 3.59
N GLU A 45 23.43 -11.94 2.36
CA GLU A 45 24.32 -11.25 1.42
C GLU A 45 23.69 -9.97 0.84
N GLN A 46 22.36 -9.88 0.84
CA GLN A 46 21.59 -8.75 0.33
C GLN A 46 20.51 -8.32 1.34
N PRO A 47 20.90 -7.61 2.42
CA PRO A 47 20.00 -7.31 3.53
C PRO A 47 18.98 -6.23 3.16
N CYS A 48 17.68 -6.51 3.29
CA CYS A 48 16.61 -5.55 3.06
C CYS A 48 16.35 -4.66 4.29
N SER A 49 15.97 -3.40 4.07
CA SER A 49 15.69 -2.42 5.13
C SER A 49 14.20 -2.31 5.49
N GLY A 50 13.31 -2.51 4.53
CA GLY A 50 11.86 -2.47 4.68
C GLY A 50 11.16 -3.80 4.41
N LEU A 51 11.66 -4.59 3.46
CA LEU A 51 11.15 -5.93 3.18
C LEU A 51 11.67 -6.96 4.19
N ASN A 52 10.81 -7.88 4.60
CA ASN A 52 11.15 -8.98 5.50
C ASN A 52 10.18 -10.16 5.33
N LYS A 53 10.32 -11.22 6.15
CA LYS A 53 9.44 -12.40 6.12
C LYS A 53 7.94 -12.12 6.35
N HIS A 54 7.59 -10.95 6.88
CA HIS A 54 6.22 -10.51 7.17
C HIS A 54 5.78 -9.32 6.30
N ALA A 55 6.66 -8.78 5.46
CA ALA A 55 6.42 -7.64 4.60
C ALA A 55 7.10 -7.90 3.25
N HIS A 56 6.36 -8.58 2.35
CA HIS A 56 6.86 -8.99 1.04
C HIS A 56 5.73 -9.12 0.01
N PHE A 57 6.10 -9.10 -1.28
CA PHE A 57 5.16 -9.22 -2.39
C PHE A 57 5.05 -10.63 -3.00
N LYS A 58 5.64 -11.67 -2.38
CA LYS A 58 5.55 -13.05 -2.87
C LYS A 58 4.13 -13.64 -2.87
N ASN A 59 3.30 -13.24 -1.90
CA ASN A 59 1.94 -13.75 -1.71
C ASN A 59 0.97 -12.58 -1.67
N PHE A 60 -0.19 -12.72 -2.33
CA PHE A 60 -1.21 -11.66 -2.39
C PHE A 60 -1.66 -11.15 -1.00
N CYS A 61 -1.95 -12.05 -0.06
CA CYS A 61 -2.39 -11.63 1.28
C CYS A 61 -1.30 -10.86 2.04
N ILE A 62 -0.02 -11.27 1.93
CA ILE A 62 1.08 -10.56 2.57
C ILE A 62 1.38 -9.24 1.83
N ALA A 63 1.19 -9.18 0.52
CA ALA A 63 1.27 -7.95 -0.26
C ALA A 63 0.23 -6.92 0.22
N LEU A 64 -1.02 -7.36 0.48
CA LEU A 64 -2.04 -6.49 1.08
C LEU A 64 -1.64 -5.96 2.45
N LEU A 65 -1.07 -6.80 3.34
CA LEU A 65 -0.57 -6.36 4.64
C LEU A 65 0.63 -5.40 4.50
N THR A 66 1.49 -5.64 3.51
CA THR A 66 2.62 -4.77 3.20
C THR A 66 2.13 -3.40 2.70
N LEU A 67 1.12 -3.38 1.83
CA LEU A 67 0.48 -2.15 1.37
C LEU A 67 -0.29 -1.43 2.48
N PHE A 68 -0.86 -2.17 3.43
CA PHE A 68 -1.47 -1.58 4.63
C PHE A 68 -0.44 -0.81 5.45
N ARG A 69 0.73 -1.41 5.68
CA ARG A 69 1.87 -0.74 6.34
C ARG A 69 2.34 0.50 5.59
N VAL A 70 2.38 0.43 4.25
CA VAL A 70 2.71 1.59 3.41
C VAL A 70 1.65 2.68 3.52
N ALA A 71 0.37 2.33 3.53
CA ALA A 71 -0.74 3.28 3.64
C ALA A 71 -0.76 4.01 4.99
N THR A 72 -0.26 3.39 6.07
CA THR A 72 -0.05 4.05 7.37
C THR A 72 1.19 4.95 7.39
N GLY A 73 1.98 4.98 6.31
CA GLY A 73 3.22 5.76 6.21
C GLY A 73 4.39 5.14 6.97
N ASP A 74 4.27 3.89 7.45
CA ASP A 74 5.34 3.25 8.20
C ASP A 74 6.38 2.62 7.28
N ASN A 75 7.62 3.12 7.37
CA ASN A 75 8.79 2.61 6.65
C ASN A 75 8.59 2.34 5.13
N TRP A 76 7.69 3.07 4.47
CA TRP A 76 7.40 2.87 3.05
C TRP A 76 8.59 3.21 2.14
N ASN A 77 9.41 4.19 2.54
CA ASN A 77 10.65 4.55 1.85
C ASN A 77 11.67 3.40 1.86
N GLY A 78 11.76 2.65 2.96
CA GLY A 78 12.62 1.47 3.07
C GLY A 78 12.15 0.35 2.15
N ILE A 79 10.84 0.09 2.11
CA ILE A 79 10.23 -0.89 1.20
C ILE A 79 10.48 -0.49 -0.25
N MET A 80 10.24 0.78 -0.62
CA MET A 80 10.53 1.29 -1.96
C MET A 80 12.01 1.11 -2.33
N LYS A 81 12.94 1.51 -1.43
CA LYS A 81 14.38 1.35 -1.65
C LYS A 81 14.78 -0.10 -1.88
N ASP A 82 14.15 -1.05 -1.19
CA ASP A 82 14.44 -2.47 -1.41
C ASP A 82 13.93 -2.96 -2.77
N THR A 83 12.80 -2.45 -3.26
CA THR A 83 12.31 -2.77 -4.63
C THR A 83 13.15 -2.15 -5.75
N LEU A 84 13.95 -1.11 -5.44
CA LEU A 84 14.90 -0.49 -6.37
C LEU A 84 16.20 -1.30 -6.51
N ARG A 85 16.42 -2.31 -5.67
CA ARG A 85 17.65 -3.12 -5.69
C ARG A 85 17.73 -3.96 -6.96
N GLN A 86 18.92 -4.00 -7.54
CA GLN A 86 19.22 -4.79 -8.73
C GLN A 86 19.64 -6.19 -8.30
N HIS A 87 18.85 -7.20 -8.65
CA HIS A 87 19.18 -8.60 -8.38
C HIS A 87 19.85 -9.28 -9.59
N ASP A 88 19.77 -8.70 -10.80
CA ASP A 88 20.30 -9.36 -11.99
C ASP A 88 20.97 -8.37 -12.96
N SER A 89 22.29 -8.44 -13.03
CA SER A 89 23.14 -7.66 -13.94
C SER A 89 23.01 -8.12 -15.40
N SER A 90 22.28 -9.22 -15.65
CA SER A 90 22.13 -9.84 -16.97
C SER A 90 21.13 -9.15 -17.90
N HIS A 91 20.23 -8.31 -17.36
CA HIS A 91 19.23 -7.57 -18.14
C HIS A 91 19.27 -6.07 -17.86
N VAL A 92 20.22 -5.37 -18.48
CA VAL A 92 20.43 -3.92 -18.36
C VAL A 92 19.15 -3.11 -18.62
N ASP A 93 18.30 -3.55 -19.55
CA ASP A 93 17.06 -2.84 -19.91
C ASP A 93 15.99 -2.91 -18.82
N LYS A 94 15.85 -4.07 -18.17
CA LYS A 94 14.87 -4.29 -17.09
C LYS A 94 15.24 -3.49 -15.84
N ASN A 95 16.54 -3.25 -15.65
CA ASN A 95 17.10 -2.49 -14.55
C ASN A 95 16.82 -0.98 -14.65
N CYS A 96 16.67 -0.42 -15.85
CA CYS A 96 16.27 0.98 -16.03
C CYS A 96 14.77 1.17 -15.77
N PHE A 97 13.96 0.23 -16.27
CA PHE A 97 12.50 0.23 -16.13
C PHE A 97 12.06 0.18 -14.66
N MET A 98 12.64 -0.71 -13.85
CA MET A 98 12.30 -0.82 -12.42
C MET A 98 12.70 0.41 -11.60
N LYS A 99 13.77 1.12 -11.99
CA LYS A 99 14.19 2.36 -11.33
C LYS A 99 13.18 3.49 -11.47
N ILE A 100 12.39 3.48 -12.55
CA ILE A 100 11.34 4.47 -12.79
C ILE A 100 10.01 3.99 -12.20
N ILE A 101 9.66 2.72 -12.40
CA ILE A 101 8.35 2.20 -12.00
C ILE A 101 8.19 2.03 -10.50
N SER A 102 9.21 1.58 -9.78
CA SER A 102 9.09 1.40 -8.33
C SER A 102 8.72 2.71 -7.62
N PRO A 103 9.45 3.83 -7.81
CA PRO A 103 9.07 5.11 -7.21
C PRO A 103 7.66 5.57 -7.61
N ILE A 104 7.30 5.45 -8.88
CA ILE A 104 5.97 5.85 -9.37
C ILE A 104 4.88 5.01 -8.69
N TYR A 105 5.04 3.70 -8.62
CA TYR A 105 4.10 2.80 -7.97
C TYR A 105 3.84 3.19 -6.51
N PHE A 106 4.91 3.37 -5.71
CA PHE A 106 4.76 3.68 -4.29
C PHE A 106 4.26 5.11 -4.05
N VAL A 107 4.74 6.11 -4.79
CA VAL A 107 4.30 7.49 -4.64
C VAL A 107 2.82 7.63 -5.02
N VAL A 108 2.40 7.05 -6.15
CA VAL A 108 0.99 7.10 -6.56
C VAL A 108 0.11 6.37 -5.56
N PHE A 109 0.53 5.19 -5.08
CA PHE A 109 -0.22 4.46 -4.05
C PHE A 109 -0.39 5.28 -2.76
N VAL A 110 0.69 5.86 -2.24
CA VAL A 110 0.65 6.67 -1.00
C VAL A 110 -0.26 7.87 -1.20
N LEU A 111 -0.11 8.63 -2.29
CA LEU A 111 -0.96 9.79 -2.55
C LEU A 111 -2.45 9.42 -2.65
N MET A 112 -2.77 8.35 -3.38
CA MET A 112 -4.15 7.85 -3.52
C MET A 112 -4.71 7.35 -2.18
N ALA A 113 -3.92 6.59 -1.42
CA ALA A 113 -4.32 6.08 -0.11
C ALA A 113 -4.59 7.22 0.88
N GLN A 114 -3.68 8.21 0.94
CA GLN A 114 -3.85 9.39 1.80
C GLN A 114 -5.06 10.23 1.37
N PHE A 115 -5.27 10.43 0.06
CA PHE A 115 -6.45 11.14 -0.45
C PHE A 115 -7.75 10.45 -0.02
N VAL A 116 -7.82 9.13 -0.14
CA VAL A 116 -9.00 8.36 0.28
C VAL A 116 -9.20 8.43 1.80
N LEU A 117 -8.13 8.31 2.59
CA LEU A 117 -8.20 8.44 4.05
C LEU A 117 -8.68 9.82 4.49
N ILE A 118 -8.17 10.89 3.88
CA ILE A 118 -8.61 12.27 4.14
C ILE A 118 -10.09 12.42 3.79
N ASN A 119 -10.55 11.90 2.66
CA ASN A 119 -11.96 11.96 2.28
C ASN A 119 -12.86 11.22 3.28
N ILE A 120 -12.41 10.09 3.84
CA ILE A 120 -13.13 9.39 4.91
C ILE A 120 -13.21 10.26 6.16
N VAL A 121 -12.09 10.87 6.58
CA VAL A 121 -12.06 11.76 7.76
C VAL A 121 -12.98 12.96 7.56
N VAL A 122 -12.93 13.62 6.40
CA VAL A 122 -13.80 14.76 6.05
C VAL A 122 -15.27 14.33 6.06
N ALA A 123 -15.61 13.18 5.46
CA ALA A 123 -16.98 12.68 5.46
C ALA A 123 -17.52 12.43 6.88
N VAL A 124 -16.68 11.95 7.80
CA VAL A 124 -17.04 11.75 9.20
C VAL A 124 -17.17 13.08 9.96
N LEU A 125 -16.30 14.06 9.69
CA LEU A 125 -16.32 15.37 10.36
C LEU A 125 -17.47 16.27 9.89
N MET A 126 -17.75 16.31 8.58
CA MET A 126 -18.80 17.16 8.00
C MET A 126 -20.22 16.73 8.41
N LYS A 127 -20.40 15.50 8.90
CA LYS A 127 -21.67 14.99 9.42
C LYS A 127 -21.96 15.44 10.86
N LYS A 128 -21.04 16.17 11.52
CA LYS A 128 -21.18 16.67 12.90
C LYS A 128 -21.66 18.12 13.01
N THR A 129 -21.96 18.80 11.89
CA THR A 129 -22.57 20.13 11.85
C THR A 129 -23.95 20.04 11.20
#